data_AF-A0A7S6LXI6-F1
#
_entry.id   AF-A0A7S6LXI6-F1
#
_cell.length_a   1.000
_cell.length_b   1.000
_cell.length_c   1.000
_cell.angle_alpha   90.00
_cell.angle_beta   90.00
_cell.angle_gamma   90.00
#
_symmetry.space_group_name_H-M   'P 1'
#
loop_
_entity.id
_entity.type
_entity.pdbx_description
1 polymer ?
#
loop_
_entity_poly.entity_id
_entity_poly.type
_entity_poly.pdbx_seq_one_letter_code
_entity_poly.pdbx_strand_id
1 'polypeptide(L)'
;MKISTILATHDKTDLVILLLHATAGSVFMAHGAQKLFSWFGVNGLEATGQWINSIGPNPGYLMALLAGSGEFFDGLALLLPESDHPEG
;
A
#
# COMPACT_ATOMS: atom_id res chain seq x y z
N MET A 1 -26.97 9.60 28.92
CA MET A 1 -26.01 9.30 27.83
C MET A 1 -26.09 10.45 26.84
N LYS A 2 -25.03 11.26 26.68
CA LYS A 2 -25.06 12.50 25.87
C LYS A 2 -24.78 12.16 24.40
N ILE A 3 -25.68 12.57 23.50
CA ILE A 3 -25.60 12.33 22.05
C ILE A 3 -24.26 12.85 21.47
N SER A 4 -23.70 13.91 22.05
CA SER A 4 -22.39 14.48 21.71
C SER A 4 -21.22 13.52 21.92
N THR A 5 -21.34 12.49 22.76
CA THR A 5 -20.30 11.45 22.91
C THR A 5 -20.29 10.47 21.74
N ILE A 6 -21.44 10.19 21.12
CA ILE A 6 -21.55 9.30 19.95
C ILE A 6 -21.00 9.98 18.70
N LEU A 7 -21.33 11.26 18.49
CA LEU A 7 -20.86 12.05 17.34
C LEU A 7 -19.33 12.25 17.38
N ALA A 8 -18.77 12.59 18.55
CA ALA A 8 -17.32 12.78 18.70
C ALA A 8 -16.48 11.49 18.57
N THR A 9 -17.12 10.32 18.49
CA THR A 9 -16.44 9.03 18.27
C THR A 9 -16.32 8.74 16.77
N HIS A 10 -17.33 9.11 15.96
CA HIS A 10 -17.27 8.97 14.50
C HIS A 10 -16.12 9.78 13.91
N ASP A 11 -16.03 11.08 14.24
CA ASP A 11 -14.95 11.95 13.72
C ASP A 11 -13.54 11.40 14.02
N LYS A 12 -13.35 10.79 15.20
CA LYS A 12 -12.06 10.21 15.58
C LYS A 12 -11.79 8.91 14.86
N THR A 13 -12.81 8.07 14.67
CA THR A 13 -12.70 6.83 13.92
C THR A 13 -12.38 7.12 12.45
N ASP A 14 -13.03 8.09 11.84
CA ASP A 14 -12.80 8.48 10.45
C ASP A 14 -11.39 9.02 10.23
N LEU A 15 -10.89 9.86 11.15
CA LEU A 15 -9.50 10.32 11.13
C LEU A 15 -8.50 9.17 11.32
N VAL A 16 -8.80 8.20 12.18
CA VAL A 16 -7.95 7.02 12.39
C VAL A 16 -7.90 6.14 11.13
N ILE A 17 -9.04 5.91 10.49
CA ILE A 17 -9.14 5.14 9.23
C ILE A 17 -8.38 5.87 8.12
N LEU A 18 -8.58 7.18 7.98
CA LEU A 18 -7.85 8.00 7.00
C LEU A 18 -6.34 7.93 7.22
N LEU A 19 -5.88 8.05 8.48
CA LEU A 19 -4.46 7.95 8.81
C LEU A 19 -3.91 6.55 8.52
N LEU A 20 -4.68 5.50 8.82
CA LEU A 20 -4.30 4.12 8.53
C LEU A 20 -4.11 3.91 7.03
N HIS A 21 -5.07 4.35 6.22
CA HIS A 21 -5.04 4.29 4.76
C HIS A 21 -3.87 5.08 4.18
N ALA A 22 -3.69 6.33 4.61
CA ALA A 22 -2.60 7.17 4.14
C ALA A 22 -1.23 6.56 4.49
N THR A 23 -1.08 6.05 5.71
CA THR A 23 0.19 5.46 6.17
C THR A 23 0.48 4.14 5.46
N ALA A 24 -0.47 3.19 5.47
CA ALA A 24 -0.30 1.90 4.82
C ALA A 24 -0.11 2.07 3.30
N GLY A 25 -0.95 2.89 2.67
CA GLY A 25 -0.87 3.19 1.24
C GLY A 25 0.48 3.79 0.83
N SER A 26 0.98 4.75 1.60
CA SER A 26 2.31 5.34 1.34
C SER A 26 3.43 4.31 1.45
N VAL A 27 3.39 3.42 2.45
CA VAL A 27 4.40 2.37 2.64
C VAL A 27 4.39 1.37 1.49
N PHE A 28 3.22 0.84 1.13
CA PHE A 28 3.09 -0.11 0.02
C PHE A 28 3.48 0.53 -1.31
N MET A 29 3.04 1.77 -1.57
CA MET A 29 3.40 2.49 -2.78
C MET A 29 4.92 2.71 -2.87
N ALA A 30 5.57 3.11 -1.76
CA ALA A 30 7.02 3.26 -1.73
C ALA A 30 7.76 1.92 -1.91
N HIS A 31 7.25 0.83 -1.34
CA HIS A 31 7.85 -0.50 -1.47
C HIS A 31 7.69 -1.08 -2.88
N GLY A 32 6.53 -0.91 -3.50
CA GLY A 32 6.32 -1.27 -4.91
C GLY A 32 7.18 -0.44 -5.84
N ALA A 33 7.30 0.87 -5.59
CA ALA A 33 8.18 1.76 -6.35
C ALA A 33 9.67 1.40 -6.25
N GLN A 34 10.11 0.93 -5.08
CA GLN A 34 11.45 0.37 -4.88
C GLN A 34 11.69 -0.82 -5.81
N LYS A 35 10.70 -1.70 -5.96
CA LYS A 35 10.81 -2.86 -6.86
C LYS A 35 10.74 -2.44 -8.33
N LEU A 36 9.74 -1.64 -8.73
CA LEU A 36 9.47 -1.31 -10.15
C LEU A 36 10.42 -0.28 -10.75
N PHE A 37 10.77 0.76 -9.98
CA PHE A 37 11.44 1.95 -10.49
C PHE A 37 12.82 2.18 -9.89
N SER A 38 13.29 1.27 -9.03
CA SER A 38 14.55 1.44 -8.28
C SER A 38 14.59 2.75 -7.47
N TRP A 39 13.42 3.24 -7.03
CA TRP A 39 13.33 4.50 -6.30
C TRP A 39 14.07 4.38 -4.97
N PHE A 40 14.72 5.46 -4.54
CA PHE A 40 15.51 5.55 -3.31
C PHE A 40 16.85 4.79 -3.38
N GLY A 41 17.34 4.52 -4.59
CA GLY A 41 18.65 3.90 -4.81
C GLY A 41 18.70 2.41 -4.49
N VAL A 42 17.54 1.75 -4.47
CA VAL A 42 17.46 0.29 -4.30
C VAL A 42 17.63 -0.43 -5.64
N ASN A 43 17.93 -1.72 -5.60
CA ASN A 43 18.37 -2.49 -6.77
C ASN A 43 17.24 -2.99 -7.70
N GLY A 44 15.99 -2.55 -7.50
CA GLY A 44 14.87 -2.76 -8.43
C GLY A 44 14.45 -4.22 -8.68
N LEU A 45 13.85 -4.44 -9.85
CA LEU A 45 13.26 -5.72 -10.28
C LEU A 45 14.28 -6.83 -10.39
N GLU A 46 15.48 -6.52 -10.89
CA GLU A 46 16.49 -7.54 -11.14
C GLU A 46 17.01 -8.12 -9.84
N ALA A 47 17.42 -7.29 -8.88
CA ALA A 47 17.87 -7.79 -7.58
C ALA A 47 16.75 -8.46 -6.79
N THR A 48 15.52 -7.91 -6.84
CA THR A 48 14.36 -8.55 -6.20
C THR A 48 14.09 -9.92 -6.82
N GLY A 49 14.16 -10.03 -8.15
CA GLY A 49 13.97 -11.28 -8.87
C GLY A 49 15.08 -12.30 -8.61
N GLN A 50 16.34 -11.86 -8.49
CA GLN A 50 17.45 -12.72 -8.07
C GLN A 50 17.25 -13.24 -6.64
N TRP A 51 16.79 -12.38 -5.72
CA TRP A 51 16.44 -12.80 -4.36
C TRP A 51 15.30 -13.81 -4.35
N ILE A 52 14.22 -13.58 -5.12
CA ILE A 52 13.10 -14.54 -5.25
C ILE A 52 13.61 -15.87 -5.81
N ASN A 53 14.42 -15.85 -6.87
CA ASN A 53 15.03 -17.07 -7.42
C ASN A 53 15.87 -17.80 -6.36
N SER A 54 16.58 -17.07 -5.50
CA SER A 54 17.44 -17.65 -4.45
C SER A 54 16.67 -18.43 -3.39
N ILE A 55 15.39 -18.09 -3.16
CA ILE A 55 14.52 -18.79 -2.20
C ILE A 55 13.65 -19.87 -2.86
N GLY A 56 13.78 -20.11 -4.17
CA GLY A 56 13.19 -21.25 -4.88
C GLY A 56 12.18 -20.93 -5.99
N PRO A 57 11.30 -19.91 -5.87
CA PRO A 57 10.36 -19.58 -6.93
C PRO A 57 11.03 -19.02 -8.19
N ASN A 58 10.62 -19.51 -9.36
CA ASN A 58 11.13 -19.09 -10.67
C ASN A 58 9.94 -19.02 -11.65
N PRO A 59 9.81 -17.97 -12.50
CA PRO A 59 10.75 -16.87 -12.74
C PRO A 59 10.63 -15.71 -11.75
N GLY A 60 11.69 -15.51 -10.96
CA GLY A 60 11.73 -14.48 -9.91
C GLY A 60 11.58 -13.06 -10.44
N TYR A 61 12.06 -12.75 -11.65
CA TYR A 61 11.84 -11.42 -12.25
C TYR A 61 10.36 -11.12 -12.49
N LEU A 62 9.59 -12.10 -13.03
CA LEU A 62 8.16 -11.94 -13.23
C LEU A 62 7.43 -11.81 -11.89
N MET A 63 7.83 -12.59 -10.89
CA MET A 63 7.27 -12.49 -9.55
C MET A 63 7.60 -11.15 -8.89
N ALA A 64 8.80 -10.62 -9.06
CA ALA A 64 9.19 -9.30 -8.59
C ALA A 64 8.36 -8.19 -9.27
N LEU A 65 8.10 -8.34 -10.58
CA LEU A 65 7.25 -7.42 -11.33
C LEU A 65 5.80 -7.45 -10.83
N LEU A 66 5.23 -8.65 -10.63
CA LEU A 66 3.87 -8.81 -10.12
C LEU A 66 3.74 -8.30 -8.68
N ALA A 67 4.68 -8.64 -7.80
CA ALA A 67 4.71 -8.18 -6.43
C ALA A 67 4.86 -6.65 -6.37
N GLY A 68 5.82 -6.08 -7.12
CA GLY A 68 6.02 -4.63 -7.17
C GLY A 68 4.82 -3.89 -7.75
N SER A 69 4.15 -4.46 -8.75
CA SER A 69 2.92 -3.90 -9.32
C SER A 69 1.78 -3.92 -8.31
N GLY A 70 1.54 -5.06 -7.66
CA GLY A 70 0.52 -5.19 -6.62
C GLY A 70 0.76 -4.20 -5.49
N GLU A 71 1.95 -4.19 -4.90
CA GLU A 71 2.29 -3.25 -3.82
C GLU A 71 2.14 -1.79 -4.24
N PHE A 72 2.57 -1.42 -5.46
CA PHE A 72 2.49 -0.04 -5.92
C PHE A 72 1.04 0.41 -6.11
N PHE A 73 0.24 -0.37 -6.85
CA PHE A 73 -1.13 0.01 -7.19
C PHE A 73 -2.10 -0.19 -6.03
N ASP A 74 -1.95 -1.22 -5.21
CA ASP A 74 -2.75 -1.38 -3.98
C ASP A 74 -2.39 -0.28 -2.98
N GLY A 75 -1.11 0.09 -2.88
CA GLY A 75 -0.67 1.22 -2.07
C GLY A 75 -1.27 2.54 -2.54
N LEU A 76 -1.34 2.76 -3.86
CA LEU A 76 -2.00 3.92 -4.46
C LEU A 76 -3.51 3.93 -4.17
N ALA A 77 -4.19 2.79 -4.30
CA ALA A 77 -5.62 2.66 -4.02
C ALA A 77 -5.94 2.90 -2.53
N LEU A 78 -5.07 2.46 -1.61
CA LEU A 78 -5.21 2.76 -0.19
C LEU A 78 -4.95 4.25 0.10
N LEU A 79 -4.00 4.87 -0.58
CA LEU A 79 -3.65 6.28 -0.35
C LEU A 79 -4.70 7.24 -0.92
N LEU A 80 -5.30 6.89 -2.06
CA LEU A 80 -6.35 7.64 -2.73
C LEU A 80 -7.65 6.81 -2.72
N PRO A 81 -8.28 6.64 -1.53
CA PRO A 81 -9.53 5.93 -1.46
C PRO A 81 -10.59 6.67 -2.28
N GLU A 82 -11.42 5.91 -3.00
CA GLU A 82 -12.58 6.46 -3.70
C GLU A 82 -13.45 7.23 -2.70
N SER A 83 -13.86 8.44 -3.07
CA SER A 83 -14.65 9.34 -2.22
C SER A 83 -16.10 8.91 -2.03
N ASP A 84 -16.55 7.91 -2.78
CA ASP A 84 -17.96 7.59 -2.94
C ASP A 84 -18.32 6.33 -2.15
N HIS A 85 -18.32 6.46 -0.83
CA HIS A 85 -19.15 5.59 0.00
C HIS A 85 -20.53 6.25 0.13
N PRO A 86 -21.61 5.68 -0.42
CA PRO A 86 -22.95 6.13 -0.11
C PRO A 86 -23.27 5.72 1.32
N GLU A 87 -23.01 6.63 2.26
CA GLU A 87 -23.56 6.56 3.61
C GLU A 87 -25.10 6.67 3.51
N GLY A 88 -25.78 5.53 3.66
CA GLY A 88 -27.21 5.43 3.88
C GLY A 88 -27.57 5.52 5.35
#